data_AF-A0A2V7B7J4-F1
#
_entry.id   AF-A0A2V7B7J4-F1
#
_cell.length_a   1.000
_cell.length_b   1.000
_cell.length_c   1.000
_cell.angle_alpha   90.00
_cell.angle_beta   90.00
_cell.angle_gamma   90.00
#
_symmetry.space_group_name_H-M   'P 1'
#
loop_
_entity.id
_entity.type
_entity.pdbx_description
1 polymer ?
#
loop_
_entity_poly.entity_id
_entity_poly.type
_entity_poly.pdbx_seq_one_letter_code
_entity_poly.pdbx_strand_id
1 'polypeptide(L)'
;MVTMTAAQSVKATFSKVFTNSKLTAGTSIISAADVAELRSAIDTLRTQNSGLASFAFTDPTISENVIPVKAVHITELRAALNDAYVQAGLVPPIYTTPVIIPGVTIRAADLNELRDALWGAE
;
A
#
# COMPACT_ATOMS: atom_id res chain seq x y z
N MET A 1 -28.49 14.68 13.77
CA MET A 1 -27.11 15.06 14.16
C MET A 1 -26.51 13.83 14.82
N VAL A 2 -25.56 13.16 14.19
CA VAL A 2 -24.93 11.98 14.82
C VAL A 2 -23.68 12.47 15.53
N THR A 3 -23.82 12.64 16.84
CA THR A 3 -22.73 12.90 17.78
C THR A 3 -21.94 11.60 17.93
N MET A 4 -20.71 11.56 17.42
CA MET A 4 -19.79 10.43 17.63
C MET A 4 -18.97 10.71 18.89
N THR A 5 -19.45 10.18 20.02
CA THR A 5 -18.69 10.10 21.28
C THR A 5 -18.36 8.63 21.55
N ALA A 6 -17.12 8.22 21.24
CA ALA A 6 -16.46 7.08 21.88
C ALA A 6 -14.98 7.04 21.45
N ALA A 7 -14.07 7.28 22.39
CA ALA A 7 -12.72 6.75 22.30
C ALA A 7 -12.82 5.23 22.52
N GLN A 8 -13.05 4.47 21.44
CA GLN A 8 -12.86 3.04 21.40
C GLN A 8 -11.75 2.77 20.41
N SER A 9 -10.75 1.99 20.82
CA SER A 9 -9.77 1.37 19.95
C SER A 9 -10.51 0.43 18.99
N VAL A 10 -11.14 0.98 17.97
CA VAL A 10 -11.67 0.23 16.85
C VAL A 10 -10.44 -0.21 16.08
N LYS A 11 -10.03 -1.45 16.29
CA LYS A 11 -9.13 -2.13 15.35
C LYS A 11 -9.88 -2.16 14.02
N ALA A 12 -9.68 -1.13 13.20
CA ALA A 12 -10.32 -0.98 11.91
C ALA A 12 -9.80 -2.11 11.03
N THR A 13 -10.49 -3.25 11.05
CA THR A 13 -10.11 -4.41 10.26
C THR A 13 -10.31 -4.04 8.79
N PHE A 14 -9.21 -3.84 8.08
CA PHE A 14 -9.22 -3.39 6.70
C PHE A 14 -9.72 -4.56 5.85
N SER A 15 -11.03 -4.63 5.61
CA SER A 15 -11.67 -5.71 4.85
C SER A 15 -11.48 -5.54 3.32
N LYS A 16 -10.37 -4.94 2.89
CA LYS A 16 -10.05 -4.78 1.47
C LYS A 16 -9.58 -6.14 0.95
N VAL A 17 -10.48 -6.82 0.26
CA VAL A 17 -10.16 -8.04 -0.47
C VAL A 17 -9.41 -7.62 -1.73
N PHE A 18 -8.13 -7.94 -1.82
CA PHE A 18 -7.37 -7.78 -3.06
C PHE A 18 -7.90 -8.74 -4.12
N THR A 19 -8.09 -8.25 -5.34
CA THR A 19 -8.56 -9.10 -6.45
C THR A 19 -7.61 -10.26 -6.69
N ASN A 20 -6.29 -10.03 -6.62
CA ASN A 20 -5.29 -11.09 -6.49
C ASN A 20 -4.78 -11.18 -5.05
N SER A 21 -5.26 -12.18 -4.32
CA SER A 21 -4.89 -12.42 -2.92
C SER A 21 -3.48 -12.98 -2.73
N LYS A 22 -2.89 -13.63 -3.76
CA LYS A 22 -1.49 -14.07 -3.76
C LYS A 22 -0.85 -13.90 -5.13
N LEU A 23 0.11 -12.99 -5.22
CA LEU A 23 1.02 -12.95 -6.36
C LEU A 23 2.09 -14.02 -6.13
N THR A 24 2.13 -15.03 -7.00
CA THR A 24 3.14 -16.09 -6.97
C THR A 24 4.35 -15.65 -7.80
N ALA A 25 5.54 -15.66 -7.20
CA ALA A 25 6.77 -15.28 -7.88
C ALA A 25 7.00 -16.15 -9.13
N GLY A 26 7.22 -15.51 -10.28
CA GLY A 26 7.46 -16.20 -11.56
C GLY A 26 6.21 -16.71 -12.28
N THR A 27 5.01 -16.55 -11.72
CA THR A 27 3.74 -17.02 -12.33
C THR A 27 2.68 -15.95 -12.39
N SER A 28 2.58 -15.08 -11.38
CA SER A 28 1.63 -13.98 -11.38
C SER A 28 2.24 -12.74 -12.02
N ILE A 29 1.57 -12.20 -13.04
CA ILE A 29 1.88 -10.90 -13.62
C ILE A 29 1.34 -9.84 -12.67
N ILE A 30 2.18 -8.88 -12.25
CA ILE A 30 1.72 -7.74 -11.47
C ILE A 30 0.89 -6.85 -12.38
N SER A 31 -0.40 -6.80 -12.11
CA SER A 31 -1.31 -5.91 -12.83
C SER A 31 -1.18 -4.48 -12.33
N ALA A 32 -1.51 -3.51 -13.18
CA ALA A 32 -1.70 -2.13 -12.72
C ALA A 32 -2.85 -2.02 -11.71
N ALA A 33 -3.87 -2.86 -11.86
CA ALA A 33 -5.02 -2.92 -10.96
C ALA A 33 -4.58 -3.29 -9.52
N ASP A 34 -3.68 -4.26 -9.36
CA ASP A 34 -3.14 -4.66 -8.05
C ASP A 34 -2.49 -3.49 -7.31
N VAL A 35 -1.73 -2.67 -8.02
CA VAL A 35 -1.04 -1.50 -7.46
C VAL A 35 -2.02 -0.37 -7.16
N ALA A 36 -3.02 -0.16 -8.02
CA ALA A 36 -4.08 0.82 -7.79
C ALA A 36 -4.94 0.44 -6.56
N GLU A 37 -5.25 -0.84 -6.36
CA GLU A 37 -5.94 -1.33 -5.18
C GLU A 37 -5.13 -1.08 -3.90
N LEU A 38 -3.82 -1.35 -3.96
CA LEU A 38 -2.90 -1.15 -2.84
C LEU A 38 -2.75 0.33 -2.48
N ARG A 39 -2.71 1.22 -3.48
CA ARG A 39 -2.72 2.68 -3.28
C ARG A 39 -3.94 3.16 -2.52
N SER A 40 -5.12 2.77 -3.00
CA SER A 40 -6.38 3.09 -2.34
C SER A 40 -6.41 2.53 -0.90
N ALA A 41 -5.82 1.35 -0.68
CA ALA A 41 -5.74 0.76 0.65
C ALA A 41 -4.86 1.60 1.60
N ILE A 42 -3.67 2.00 1.14
CA ILE A 42 -2.74 2.83 1.91
C ILE A 42 -3.30 4.22 2.17
N ASP A 43 -3.96 4.84 1.18
CA ASP A 43 -4.60 6.16 1.37
C ASP A 43 -5.71 6.09 2.43
N THR A 44 -6.48 5.01 2.45
CA THR A 44 -7.49 4.81 3.48
C THR A 44 -6.84 4.56 4.84
N LEU A 45 -5.78 3.76 4.93
CA LEU A 45 -5.02 3.58 6.18
C LEU A 45 -4.48 4.93 6.69
N ARG A 46 -3.89 5.74 5.81
CA ARG A 46 -3.35 7.07 6.15
C ARG A 46 -4.43 8.01 6.67
N THR A 47 -5.57 8.07 5.98
CA THR A 47 -6.68 8.97 6.35
C THR A 47 -7.47 8.50 7.56
N GLN A 48 -7.67 7.19 7.71
CA GLN A 48 -8.50 6.61 8.78
C GLN A 48 -7.71 6.30 10.05
N ASN A 49 -6.53 5.67 9.95
CA ASN A 49 -5.75 5.24 11.12
C ASN A 49 -4.71 6.28 11.53
N SER A 50 -4.02 6.91 10.57
CA SER A 50 -2.92 7.83 10.87
C SER A 50 -3.35 9.31 10.94
N GLY A 51 -4.58 9.65 10.55
CA GLY A 51 -5.03 11.04 10.45
C GLY A 51 -4.25 11.90 9.44
N LEU A 52 -3.54 11.25 8.51
CA LEU A 52 -2.75 11.89 7.46
C LEU A 52 -3.60 12.16 6.21
N ALA A 53 -3.20 13.16 5.44
CA ALA A 53 -3.71 13.32 4.08
C ALA A 53 -3.28 12.15 3.17
N SER A 54 -4.08 11.91 2.14
CA SER A 54 -3.78 10.98 1.04
C SER A 54 -2.41 11.29 0.45
N PHE A 55 -1.68 10.25 0.04
CA PHE A 55 -0.34 10.41 -0.50
C PHE A 55 -0.39 10.95 -1.94
N ALA A 56 0.44 11.94 -2.24
CA ALA A 56 0.53 12.50 -3.58
C ALA A 56 1.42 11.63 -4.47
N PHE A 57 0.84 10.61 -5.10
CA PHE A 57 1.54 9.77 -6.07
C PHE A 57 1.87 10.54 -7.35
N THR A 58 3.06 10.34 -7.91
CA THR A 58 3.51 11.00 -9.15
C THR A 58 2.56 10.71 -10.31
N ASP A 59 2.21 9.44 -10.48
CA ASP A 59 1.21 9.00 -11.46
C ASP A 59 -0.06 8.66 -10.68
N PRO A 60 -1.09 9.52 -10.61
CA PRO A 60 -2.27 9.25 -9.77
C PRO A 60 -3.12 8.08 -10.28
N THR A 61 -3.04 7.75 -11.57
CA THR A 61 -3.82 6.68 -12.19
C THR A 61 -2.88 5.71 -12.88
N ILE A 62 -2.86 4.45 -12.42
CA ILE A 62 -2.16 3.36 -13.10
C ILE A 62 -3.24 2.44 -13.67
N SER A 63 -3.26 2.31 -14.98
CA SER A 63 -4.17 1.40 -15.69
C SER A 63 -3.36 0.49 -16.60
N GLU A 64 -3.80 -0.76 -16.71
CA GLU A 64 -3.32 -1.68 -17.74
C GLU A 64 -3.56 -0.98 -19.09
N ASN A 65 -2.54 -0.93 -19.95
CA ASN A 65 -2.42 -0.13 -21.19
C ASN A 65 -2.10 1.37 -21.12
N VAL A 66 -2.22 2.07 -19.99
CA VAL A 66 -1.94 3.52 -19.95
C VAL A 66 -0.58 3.81 -19.33
N ILE A 67 -0.36 3.33 -18.11
CA ILE A 67 0.91 3.53 -17.40
C ILE A 67 1.35 2.17 -16.85
N PRO A 68 2.45 1.59 -17.34
CA PRO A 68 2.97 0.36 -16.74
C PRO A 68 3.41 0.63 -15.30
N VAL A 69 3.30 -0.37 -14.43
CA VAL A 69 3.81 -0.27 -13.07
C VAL A 69 5.32 -0.06 -13.13
N LYS A 70 5.79 1.03 -12.55
CA LYS A 70 7.21 1.41 -12.50
C LYS A 70 7.76 1.23 -11.10
N ALA A 71 9.07 1.07 -11.00
CA ALA A 71 9.79 1.02 -9.73
C ALA A 71 9.44 2.20 -8.81
N VAL A 72 9.24 3.40 -9.38
CA VAL A 72 8.85 4.60 -8.63
C VAL A 72 7.53 4.41 -7.88
N HIS A 73 6.54 3.72 -8.46
CA HIS A 73 5.24 3.52 -7.81
C HIS A 73 5.36 2.68 -6.55
N ILE A 74 6.21 1.65 -6.57
CA ILE A 74 6.44 0.79 -5.40
C ILE A 74 7.22 1.55 -4.32
N THR A 75 8.22 2.33 -4.71
CA THR A 75 8.97 3.17 -3.76
C THR A 75 8.06 4.20 -3.09
N GLU A 76 7.15 4.84 -3.84
CA GLU A 76 6.14 5.75 -3.29
C GLU A 76 5.20 5.03 -2.32
N LEU A 77 4.75 3.82 -2.65
CA LEU A 77 3.90 3.03 -1.76
C LEU A 77 4.59 2.71 -0.45
N ARG A 78 5.86 2.32 -0.51
CA ARG A 78 6.67 2.05 0.68
C ARG A 78 6.85 3.30 1.54
N ALA A 79 7.07 4.46 0.92
CA ALA A 79 7.17 5.74 1.63
C ALA A 79 5.84 6.12 2.29
N ALA A 80 4.73 6.02 1.56
CA ALA A 80 3.39 6.34 2.05
C ALA A 80 2.99 5.47 3.25
N LEU A 81 3.38 4.20 3.22
CA LEU A 81 3.11 3.21 4.26
C LEU A 81 4.06 3.41 5.46
N ASN A 82 5.34 3.70 5.22
CA ASN A 82 6.30 4.08 6.26
C ASN A 82 5.84 5.32 7.05
N ASP A 83 5.36 6.36 6.38
CA ASP A 83 4.79 7.53 7.04
C ASP A 83 3.58 7.17 7.92
N ALA A 84 2.70 6.29 7.43
CA ALA A 84 1.53 5.82 8.19
C ALA A 84 1.97 5.08 9.47
N TYR A 85 3.00 4.24 9.37
CA TYR A 85 3.62 3.55 10.50
C TYR A 85 4.21 4.52 11.51
N VAL A 86 5.00 5.51 11.05
CA VAL A 86 5.61 6.51 11.93
C VAL A 86 4.54 7.31 12.67
N GLN A 87 3.46 7.71 11.99
CA GLN A 87 2.34 8.39 12.65
C GLN A 87 1.56 7.50 13.61
N ALA A 88 1.43 6.21 13.31
CA ALA A 88 0.84 5.24 14.22
C ALA A 88 1.76 4.89 15.41
N GLY A 89 3.01 5.37 15.43
CA GLY A 89 4.01 5.02 16.44
C GLY A 89 4.53 3.57 16.33
N LEU A 90 4.35 2.95 15.15
CA LEU A 90 4.78 1.59 14.86
C LEU A 90 6.17 1.58 14.21
N VAL A 91 6.87 0.45 14.33
CA VAL A 91 8.17 0.26 13.67
C VAL A 91 7.93 -0.02 12.19
N PRO A 92 8.51 0.79 11.27
CA PRO A 92 8.30 0.58 9.85
C PRO A 92 8.79 -0.79 9.35
N PRO A 93 8.17 -1.32 8.28
CA PRO A 93 8.58 -2.58 7.68
C PRO A 93 9.98 -2.48 7.06
N ILE A 94 10.79 -3.52 7.23
CA ILE A 94 12.05 -3.67 6.53
C ILE A 94 11.77 -4.49 5.27
N TYR A 95 11.93 -3.86 4.10
CA TYR A 95 11.75 -4.53 2.81
C TYR A 95 13.03 -5.26 2.40
N THR A 96 12.89 -6.49 1.91
CA THR A 96 14.03 -7.30 1.45
C THR A 96 14.77 -6.63 0.29
N THR A 97 14.02 -5.93 -0.58
CA THR A 97 14.58 -5.15 -1.70
C THR A 97 14.46 -3.66 -1.40
N PRO A 98 15.40 -3.01 -0.70
CA PRO A 98 15.23 -1.61 -0.28
C PRO A 98 15.18 -0.63 -1.45
N VAL A 99 15.85 -0.94 -2.57
CA VAL A 99 15.84 -0.11 -3.78
C VAL A 99 15.35 -0.94 -4.96
N ILE A 100 14.21 -0.56 -5.53
CA ILE A 100 13.77 -1.08 -6.82
C ILE A 100 14.38 -0.19 -7.90
N ILE A 101 15.30 -0.75 -8.68
CA ILE A 101 16.00 -0.02 -9.73
C ILE A 101 15.02 0.18 -10.92
N PRO A 102 14.91 1.40 -11.47
CA PRO A 102 14.12 1.64 -12.68
C PRO A 102 14.57 0.71 -13.82
N GLY A 103 13.62 0.01 -14.44
CA GLY A 103 13.91 -0.98 -15.50
C GLY A 103 14.11 -2.41 -15.02
N VAL A 104 14.15 -2.67 -13.70
CA VAL A 104 14.07 -4.02 -13.15
C VAL A 104 12.61 -4.43 -13.00
N THR A 105 12.31 -5.68 -13.36
CA THR A 105 10.97 -6.27 -13.17
C THR A 105 10.64 -6.30 -11.67
N ILE A 106 9.58 -5.60 -11.29
CA ILE A 106 9.03 -5.64 -9.92
C ILE A 106 8.62 -7.08 -9.63
N ARG A 107 9.03 -7.59 -8.47
CA ARG A 107 8.74 -8.97 -8.10
C ARG A 107 7.41 -9.03 -7.36
N ALA A 108 6.68 -10.12 -7.56
CA ALA A 108 5.49 -10.44 -6.77
C ALA A 108 5.75 -10.35 -5.26
N ALA A 109 6.97 -10.72 -4.83
CA ALA A 109 7.43 -10.60 -3.46
C ALA A 109 7.34 -9.15 -2.92
N ASP A 110 7.72 -8.15 -3.72
CA ASP A 110 7.70 -6.73 -3.28
C ASP A 110 6.27 -6.25 -2.97
N LEU A 111 5.28 -6.71 -3.74
CA LEU A 111 3.87 -6.41 -3.48
C LEU A 111 3.32 -7.18 -2.28
N ASN A 112 3.71 -8.45 -2.12
CA ASN A 112 3.29 -9.24 -0.97
C ASN A 112 3.84 -8.63 0.34
N GLU A 113 5.11 -8.20 0.37
CA GLU A 113 5.68 -7.49 1.53
C GLU A 113 4.90 -6.21 1.86
N LEU A 114 4.47 -5.46 0.84
CA LEU A 114 3.64 -4.26 1.05
C LEU A 114 2.25 -4.59 1.60
N ARG A 115 1.64 -5.71 1.18
CA ARG A 115 0.35 -6.18 1.71
C ARG A 115 0.49 -6.63 3.16
N ASP A 116 1.53 -7.38 3.47
CA ASP A 116 1.83 -7.83 4.84
C ASP A 116 2.09 -6.63 5.76
N ALA A 117 2.83 -5.64 5.27
CA ALA A 117 3.03 -4.37 5.96
C ALA A 117 1.73 -3.58 6.15
N LEU A 118 0.84 -3.56 5.16
CA LEU A 118 -0.46 -2.90 5.33
C LEU A 118 -1.25 -3.54 6.47
N TRP A 119 -1.34 -4.88 6.51
CA TRP A 119 -2.01 -5.61 7.58
C TRP A 119 -1.34 -5.45 8.95
N GLY A 120 -0.03 -5.23 8.99
CA GLY A 120 0.69 -4.96 10.22
C GLY A 120 0.47 -3.56 10.81
N ALA A 121 -0.10 -2.62 10.05
CA ALA A 121 -0.46 -1.27 10.51
C ALA A 121 -1.91 -1.13 11.02
N GLU A 122 -2.72 -2.18 10.93
CA GLU A 122 -4.04 -2.28 11.56
C GLU A 122 -3.99 -2.60 13.06
#